data_AF-A0A5X6EP85-F1
#
_entry.id   AF-A0A5X6EP85-F1
#
_cell.length_a   1.000
_cell.length_b   1.000
_cell.length_c   1.000
_cell.angle_alpha   90.00
_cell.angle_beta   90.00
_cell.angle_gamma   90.00
#
_symmetry.space_group_name_H-M   'P 1'
#
loop_
_entity.id
_entity.type
_entity.pdbx_description
1 polymer ?
#
loop_
_entity_poly.entity_id
_entity_poly.type
_entity_poly.pdbx_seq_one_letter_code
_entity_poly.pdbx_strand_id
1 'polypeptide(L)'
;MKDRSEILESFSWAALVAIKMAWREGKVTSDFSERVFIMNWLATARKRKLFPRSVSSEIDWLINGGRAKGHHTGLRTKLEYIYSTCQKDISGQAAYFRFIRVMEMLKNEC
;
A
#
# COMPACT_ATOMS: atom_id res chain seq x y z
N MET A 1 -11.12 20.39 -4.63
CA MET A 1 -10.88 18.99 -5.07
C MET A 1 -9.68 18.48 -4.31
N LYS A 2 -9.80 17.35 -3.59
CA LYS A 2 -8.67 16.76 -2.87
C LYS A 2 -7.64 16.26 -3.89
N ASP A 3 -6.37 16.61 -3.71
CA ASP A 3 -5.31 16.17 -4.63
C ASP A 3 -5.22 14.63 -4.59
N ARG A 4 -4.98 14.00 -5.75
CA ARG A 4 -4.88 12.54 -5.86
C ARG A 4 -3.83 11.99 -4.89
N SER A 5 -2.73 12.71 -4.69
CA SER A 5 -1.68 12.37 -3.74
C SER A 5 -2.21 12.28 -2.31
N GLU A 6 -3.01 13.25 -1.85
CA GLU A 6 -3.58 13.23 -0.50
C GLU A 6 -4.59 12.09 -0.30
N ILE A 7 -5.29 11.68 -1.37
CA ILE A 7 -6.21 10.53 -1.33
C ILE A 7 -5.40 9.22 -1.21
N LEU A 8 -4.32 9.09 -1.97
CA LEU A 8 -3.40 7.93 -1.90
C LEU A 8 -2.69 7.85 -0.54
N GLU A 9 -2.31 8.99 0.03
CA GLU A 9 -1.75 9.10 1.37
C GLU A 9 -2.77 8.59 2.41
N SER A 10 -4.00 9.09 2.35
CA SER A 10 -5.07 8.69 3.28
C SER A 10 -5.35 7.18 3.19
N PHE A 11 -5.38 6.63 1.97
CA PHE A 11 -5.57 5.21 1.71
C PHE A 11 -4.45 4.34 2.29
N SER A 12 -3.22 4.65 1.92
CA SER A 12 -2.05 3.85 2.32
C SER A 12 -1.81 3.93 3.83
N TRP A 13 -1.98 5.11 4.44
CA TRP A 13 -1.92 5.28 5.88
C TRP A 13 -3.00 4.45 6.60
N ALA A 14 -4.25 4.51 6.15
CA ALA A 14 -5.33 3.72 6.75
C ALA A 14 -5.06 2.21 6.68
N ALA A 15 -4.51 1.72 5.57
CA ALA A 15 -4.11 0.33 5.42
C ALA A 15 -3.00 -0.06 6.41
N LEU A 16 -1.95 0.77 6.52
CA LEU A 16 -0.82 0.54 7.43
C LEU A 16 -1.25 0.54 8.89
N VAL A 17 -2.15 1.46 9.28
CA VAL A 17 -2.75 1.49 10.62
C VAL A 17 -3.56 0.22 10.87
N ALA A 18 -4.41 -0.19 9.93
CA ALA A 18 -5.21 -1.41 10.07
C ALA A 18 -4.33 -2.66 10.25
N ILE A 19 -3.22 -2.77 9.52
CA ILE A 19 -2.23 -3.84 9.67
C ILE A 19 -1.64 -3.83 11.08
N LYS A 20 -1.14 -2.67 11.54
CA LYS A 20 -0.57 -2.55 12.89
C LYS A 20 -1.58 -2.87 13.99
N MET A 21 -2.84 -2.46 13.83
CA MET A 21 -3.91 -2.80 14.78
C MET A 21 -4.19 -4.30 14.79
N ALA A 22 -4.23 -4.97 13.64
CA ALA A 22 -4.46 -6.41 13.57
C ALA A 22 -3.35 -7.23 14.26
N TRP A 23 -2.10 -6.78 14.18
CA TRP A 23 -1.00 -7.35 14.97
C TRP A 23 -1.17 -7.13 16.47
N ARG A 24 -1.51 -5.90 16.89
CA ARG A 24 -1.73 -5.57 18.31
C ARG A 24 -2.88 -6.36 18.92
N GLU A 25 -3.93 -6.62 18.15
CA GLU A 25 -5.10 -7.40 18.58
C GLU A 25 -4.88 -8.93 18.48
N GLY A 26 -3.72 -9.39 18.02
CA GLY A 26 -3.42 -10.82 17.84
C GLY A 26 -4.20 -11.50 16.71
N LYS A 27 -4.89 -10.73 15.85
CA LYS A 27 -5.58 -11.24 14.65
C LYS A 27 -4.61 -11.68 13.56
N VAL A 28 -3.40 -11.13 13.59
CA VAL A 28 -2.26 -11.49 12.73
C VAL A 28 -1.13 -11.96 13.64
N THR A 29 -0.61 -13.15 13.36
CA THR A 29 0.43 -13.81 14.16
C THR A 29 1.65 -14.25 13.34
N SER A 30 1.55 -14.17 12.01
CA SER A 30 2.58 -14.57 11.06
C SER A 30 2.47 -13.77 9.77
N ASP A 31 3.55 -13.74 8.99
CA ASP A 31 3.59 -13.09 7.67
C ASP A 31 2.49 -13.61 6.72
N PHE A 32 2.14 -14.89 6.82
CA PHE A 32 1.04 -15.46 6.05
C PHE A 32 -0.31 -14.86 6.46
N SER A 33 -0.60 -14.84 7.77
CA SER A 33 -1.84 -14.24 8.28
C SER A 33 -1.92 -12.72 7.99
N GLU A 34 -0.78 -12.02 7.98
CA GLU A 34 -0.72 -10.60 7.61
C GLU A 34 -1.15 -10.41 6.16
N ARG A 35 -0.65 -11.25 5.24
CA ARG A 35 -1.03 -11.20 3.82
C ARG A 35 -2.51 -11.46 3.62
N VAL A 36 -3.05 -12.48 4.28
CA VAL A 36 -4.48 -12.80 4.22
C VAL A 36 -5.31 -11.62 4.74
N PHE A 37 -4.91 -11.03 5.86
CA PHE A 37 -5.54 -9.84 6.41
C PHE A 37 -5.54 -8.68 5.41
N ILE A 38 -4.38 -8.34 4.82
CA ILE A 38 -4.25 -7.25 3.86
C ILE A 38 -5.15 -7.49 2.63
N MET A 39 -5.15 -8.70 2.08
CA MET A 39 -5.99 -9.05 0.93
C MET A 39 -7.49 -8.89 1.24
N ASN A 40 -7.93 -9.36 2.41
CA ASN A 40 -9.32 -9.22 2.86
C ASN A 40 -9.69 -7.76 3.12
N TRP A 41 -8.78 -7.00 3.71
CA TRP A 41 -8.98 -5.57 3.98
C TRP A 41 -9.13 -4.79 2.66
N LEU A 42 -8.26 -5.03 1.68
CA LEU A 42 -8.33 -4.41 0.34
C LEU A 42 -9.62 -4.78 -0.39
N ALA A 43 -10.01 -6.05 -0.36
CA ALA A 43 -11.27 -6.51 -0.97
C ALA A 43 -12.48 -5.84 -0.30
N THR A 44 -12.45 -5.69 1.02
CA THR A 44 -13.51 -5.01 1.79
C THR A 44 -13.55 -3.52 1.48
N ALA A 45 -12.40 -2.85 1.42
CA ALA A 45 -12.30 -1.44 1.09
C ALA A 45 -12.85 -1.15 -0.31
N ARG A 46 -12.53 -2.01 -1.29
CA ARG A 46 -13.08 -1.93 -2.65
C ARG A 46 -14.60 -2.15 -2.67
N LYS A 47 -15.08 -3.22 -2.04
CA LYS A 47 -16.50 -3.58 -2.01
C LYS A 47 -17.35 -2.49 -1.38
N ARG A 48 -16.87 -1.89 -0.30
CA ARG A 48 -17.56 -0.81 0.44
C ARG A 48 -17.34 0.58 -0.16
N LYS A 49 -16.52 0.71 -1.21
CA LYS A 49 -16.15 2.00 -1.83
C LYS A 49 -15.65 3.02 -0.78
N LEU A 50 -14.81 2.57 0.15
CA LEU A 50 -14.32 3.41 1.27
C LEU A 50 -13.45 4.58 0.79
N PHE A 51 -12.88 4.47 -0.41
CA PHE A 51 -12.02 5.48 -1.01
C PHE A 51 -12.59 5.94 -2.37
N PRO A 52 -12.28 7.18 -2.79
CA PRO A 52 -12.65 7.68 -4.10
C PRO A 52 -12.18 6.80 -5.25
N ARG A 53 -12.86 6.89 -6.40
CA ARG A 53 -12.56 6.08 -7.59
C ARG A 53 -11.13 6.28 -8.11
N SER A 54 -10.50 7.42 -7.81
CA SER A 54 -9.12 7.75 -8.18
C SER A 54 -8.06 6.82 -7.59
N VAL A 55 -8.38 6.04 -6.54
CA VAL A 55 -7.48 5.06 -5.90
C VAL A 55 -7.89 3.61 -6.21
N SER A 56 -8.98 3.41 -6.96
CA SER A 56 -9.47 2.07 -7.29
C SER A 56 -8.47 1.27 -8.11
N SER A 57 -7.72 1.92 -9.01
CA SER A 57 -6.64 1.29 -9.79
C SER A 57 -5.54 0.70 -8.92
N GLU A 58 -5.14 1.42 -7.88
CA GLU A 58 -4.07 1.04 -6.96
C GLU A 58 -4.52 -0.12 -6.06
N ILE A 59 -5.77 -0.09 -5.59
CA ILE A 59 -6.38 -1.21 -4.85
C ILE A 59 -6.40 -2.46 -5.73
N ASP A 60 -6.77 -2.34 -7.00
CA ASP A 60 -6.86 -3.45 -7.94
C ASP A 60 -5.49 -4.02 -8.27
N TRP A 61 -4.51 -3.16 -8.48
CA TRP A 61 -3.12 -3.54 -8.69
C TRP A 61 -2.55 -4.29 -7.48
N LEU A 62 -2.84 -3.85 -6.24
CA LEU A 62 -2.44 -4.55 -5.02
C LEU A 62 -3.09 -5.92 -4.90
N ILE A 63 -4.41 -6.02 -5.14
CA ILE A 63 -5.15 -7.30 -5.10
C ILE A 63 -4.62 -8.28 -6.15
N ASN A 64 -4.48 -7.83 -7.40
CA ASN A 64 -4.00 -8.68 -8.49
C ASN A 64 -2.54 -9.11 -8.27
N GLY A 65 -1.70 -8.17 -7.83
CA GLY A 65 -0.31 -8.45 -7.46
C GLY A 65 -0.20 -9.44 -6.30
N GLY A 66 -1.09 -9.35 -5.31
CA GLY A 66 -1.18 -10.27 -4.18
C GLY A 66 -1.57 -11.70 -4.57
N ARG A 67 -2.46 -11.84 -5.57
CA ARG A 67 -2.87 -13.14 -6.12
C ARG A 67 -1.78 -13.81 -6.98
N ALA A 68 -1.03 -13.01 -7.74
CA ALA A 68 -0.12 -13.54 -8.76
C ALA A 68 1.22 -14.09 -8.22
N LYS A 69 1.83 -13.51 -7.16
CA LYS A 69 3.20 -13.90 -6.73
C LYS A 69 3.28 -14.68 -5.40
N GLY A 70 2.19 -15.28 -4.93
CA GLY A 70 2.18 -16.14 -3.74
C GLY A 70 2.77 -15.49 -2.45
N HIS A 71 3.39 -16.31 -1.60
CA HIS A 71 3.93 -15.96 -0.27
C HIS A 71 5.01 -14.85 -0.25
N HIS A 72 5.47 -14.33 -1.40
CA HIS A 72 6.55 -13.34 -1.49
C HIS A 72 6.11 -11.94 -1.94
N THR A 73 4.82 -11.66 -2.15
CA THR A 73 4.32 -10.38 -2.72
C THR A 73 4.59 -9.07 -1.97
N GLY A 74 5.26 -9.08 -0.80
CA GLY A 74 5.59 -7.89 0.00
C GLY A 74 4.48 -6.84 0.07
N LEU A 75 3.21 -7.25 0.28
CA LEU A 75 2.05 -6.35 0.16
C LEU A 75 2.15 -5.15 1.09
N ARG A 76 2.63 -5.38 2.32
CA ARG A 76 2.94 -4.33 3.28
C ARG A 76 4.01 -3.38 2.75
N THR A 77 5.12 -3.89 2.24
CA THR A 77 6.20 -3.07 1.65
C THR A 77 5.70 -2.22 0.49
N LYS A 78 4.77 -2.73 -0.33
CA LYS A 78 4.13 -1.93 -1.40
C LYS A 78 3.25 -0.82 -0.85
N LEU A 79 2.48 -1.08 0.22
CA LEU A 79 1.70 -0.04 0.89
C LEU A 79 2.60 1.02 1.54
N GLU A 80 3.72 0.60 2.15
CA GLU A 80 4.75 1.49 2.69
C GLU A 80 5.39 2.34 1.58
N TYR A 81 5.66 1.74 0.41
CA TYR A 81 6.14 2.48 -0.76
C TYR A 81 5.14 3.55 -1.21
N ILE A 82 3.87 3.18 -1.43
CA ILE A 82 2.81 4.12 -1.82
C ILE A 82 2.68 5.26 -0.81
N TYR A 83 2.74 4.95 0.49
CA TYR A 83 2.69 5.97 1.53
C TYR A 83 3.90 6.92 1.45
N SER A 84 5.10 6.37 1.29
CA SER A 84 6.34 7.16 1.21
C SER A 84 6.37 8.10 -0.01
N THR A 85 5.84 7.68 -1.16
CA THR A 85 5.84 8.53 -2.37
C THR A 85 4.87 9.70 -2.25
N CYS A 86 3.85 9.59 -1.40
CA CYS A 86 2.91 10.68 -1.10
C CYS A 86 3.50 11.71 -0.12
N GLN A 87 4.55 11.35 0.65
CA GLN A 87 5.19 12.29 1.55
C GLN A 87 6.05 13.30 0.80
N LYS A 88 5.83 14.58 1.09
CA LYS A 88 6.60 15.70 0.52
C LYS A 88 8.02 15.77 1.07
N ASP A 89 8.22 15.27 2.29
CA ASP A 89 9.53 15.18 2.92
C ASP A 89 10.17 13.82 2.60
N ILE A 90 11.32 13.87 1.93
CA ILE A 90 12.09 12.70 1.48
C ILE A 90 13.11 12.29 2.56
N SER A 91 13.42 13.17 3.52
CA SER A 91 14.47 12.95 4.53
C SER A 91 14.12 11.83 5.52
N GLY A 92 12.82 11.64 5.81
CA GLY A 92 12.32 10.54 6.66
C GLY A 92 12.08 9.21 5.93
N GLN A 93 12.29 9.13 4.62
CA GLN A 93 12.00 7.92 3.84
C GLN A 93 13.14 6.91 3.94
N ALA A 94 12.79 5.62 4.12
CA ALA A 94 13.77 4.55 4.06
C ALA A 94 14.56 4.61 2.74
N ALA A 95 15.88 4.43 2.81
CA ALA A 95 16.77 4.55 1.65
C ALA A 95 16.32 3.67 0.46
N TYR A 96 15.76 2.49 0.75
CA TYR A 96 15.18 1.59 -0.25
C TYR A 96 14.06 2.25 -1.08
N PHE A 97 13.12 2.96 -0.43
CA PHE A 97 12.01 3.60 -1.14
C PHE A 97 12.48 4.77 -2.01
N ARG A 98 13.47 5.53 -1.53
CA ARG A 98 14.12 6.59 -2.32
C ARG A 98 14.77 6.01 -3.58
N PHE A 99 15.48 4.89 -3.46
CA PHE A 99 16.09 4.19 -4.58
C PHE A 99 15.04 3.73 -5.61
N ILE A 100 13.99 3.04 -5.18
CA ILE A 100 12.92 2.57 -6.10
C ILE A 100 12.28 3.74 -6.85
N ARG A 101 12.01 4.86 -6.15
CA ARG A 101 11.44 6.06 -6.76
C ARG A 101 12.33 6.64 -7.86
N VAL A 102 13.64 6.75 -7.61
CA VAL A 102 14.61 7.22 -8.62
C VAL A 102 14.63 6.28 -9.82
N MET A 103 14.63 4.97 -9.61
CA MET A 103 14.60 3.99 -10.70
C MET A 103 13.32 4.08 -11.54
N GLU A 104 12.16 4.33 -10.92
CA GLU A 104 10.91 4.56 -11.66
C GLU A 104 10.94 5.86 -12.47
N MET A 105 11.53 6.94 -11.94
CA MET A 105 11.72 8.20 -12.68
C MET A 105 12.58 7.98 -13.92
N LEU A 106 13.76 7.37 -13.75
CA LEU A 106 14.68 7.07 -14.85
C LEU A 106 14.04 6.18 -15.93
N LYS A 107 13.16 5.25 -15.53
CA LYS A 107 12.45 4.38 -16.48
C LYS A 107 11.39 5.12 -17.30
N ASN A 108 10.81 6.20 -16.78
CA ASN A 108 9.78 6.97 -17.47
C ASN A 108 10.35 8.13 -18.32
N GLU A 109 11.63 8.44 -18.16
CA GLU A 109 12.36 9.47 -18.93
C GLU A 109 13.04 8.91 -20.20
N CYS A 110 13.07 7.59 -20.39
CA CYS A 110 13.51 6.88 -21.60
C CYS A 110 12.32 6.30 -22.36
#